data_AF-A0A7J5UY95-F1
#
_entry.id   AF-A0A7J5UY95-F1
#
_cell.length_a   1.000
_cell.length_b   1.000
_cell.length_c   1.000
_cell.angle_alpha   90.00
_cell.angle_beta   90.00
_cell.angle_gamma   90.00
#
_symmetry.space_group_name_H-M   'P 1'
#
loop_
_entity.id
_entity.type
_entity.pdbx_description
1 polymer ?
#
loop_
_entity_poly.entity_id
_entity_poly.type
_entity_poly.pdbx_seq_one_letter_code
_entity_poly.pdbx_strand_id
1 'polypeptide(L)'
;MKQNLTHITLVVDDYDKAIEFYTEKLHFTLIENTVLSDKKRWVLVRPQGSNECSLLLAKGANEEQISRIGNQTGGRVFLFLHTDNFKRDYQNLIDNNIKIVREPSFAEYGKVAVFEDLYGNLWDLIEPIKSEEQFHLTGILKINDPTKIDFAISELKKLRKLTLLEKGTISFDIKQVKDDPSKIILWECFKDESSYHNHLCSKHLQEFIKLDLVELDYGYMTKNIE
;
A
#
# COMPACT_ATOMS: atom_id res chain seq x y z
N MET A 1 17.99 14.50 -7.36
CA MET A 1 17.81 15.18 -6.05
C MET A 1 16.52 14.67 -5.43
N LYS A 2 16.51 14.36 -4.13
CA LYS A 2 15.29 13.98 -3.40
C LYS A 2 14.65 15.22 -2.80
N GLN A 3 13.34 15.42 -3.03
CA GLN A 3 12.55 16.52 -2.48
C GLN A 3 11.24 15.95 -1.92
N ASN A 4 10.69 16.54 -0.87
CA ASN A 4 9.40 16.17 -0.29
C ASN A 4 8.71 17.39 0.33
N LEU A 5 7.38 17.34 0.40
CA LEU A 5 6.59 18.27 1.20
C LEU A 5 6.59 17.77 2.65
N THR A 6 7.08 18.59 3.59
CA THR A 6 7.22 18.21 5.01
C THR A 6 6.09 18.71 5.88
N HIS A 7 5.55 19.90 5.58
CA HIS A 7 4.51 20.55 6.36
C HIS A 7 3.45 21.17 5.45
N ILE A 8 2.19 20.96 5.81
CA ILE A 8 1.04 21.66 5.21
C ILE A 8 0.45 22.59 6.26
N THR A 9 0.32 23.87 5.92
CA THR A 9 -0.25 24.85 6.84
C THR A 9 -1.77 24.72 6.92
N LEU A 10 -2.28 24.65 8.14
CA LEU A 10 -3.69 24.77 8.47
C LEU A 10 -3.91 26.04 9.29
N VAL A 11 -4.76 26.95 8.80
CA VAL A 11 -5.12 28.15 9.56
C VAL A 11 -6.14 27.78 10.64
N VAL A 12 -5.84 28.15 11.88
CA VAL A 12 -6.65 27.81 13.07
C VAL A 12 -7.10 29.07 13.80
N ASP A 13 -8.21 28.98 14.55
CA ASP A 13 -8.67 30.08 15.42
C ASP A 13 -7.84 30.15 16.71
N ASP A 14 -7.43 29.00 17.22
CA ASP A 14 -6.73 28.85 18.48
C ASP A 14 -5.83 27.61 18.50
N TYR A 15 -4.64 27.73 19.08
CA TYR A 15 -3.68 26.64 19.12
C TYR A 15 -4.15 25.50 20.01
N ASP A 16 -4.67 25.79 21.20
CA ASP A 16 -4.94 24.76 22.20
C ASP A 16 -6.17 23.95 21.80
N LYS A 17 -7.22 24.60 21.26
CA LYS A 17 -8.38 23.91 20.65
C LYS A 17 -7.98 22.98 19.52
N ALA A 18 -7.11 23.45 18.62
CA ALA A 18 -6.66 22.67 17.48
C ALA A 18 -5.79 21.49 17.94
N ILE A 19 -4.84 21.72 18.86
CA ILE A 19 -4.01 20.65 19.44
C ILE A 19 -4.92 19.59 20.07
N GLU A 20 -5.83 19.98 20.96
CA GLU A 20 -6.75 19.05 21.65
C GLU A 20 -7.56 18.24 20.63
N PHE A 21 -8.14 18.88 19.61
CA PHE A 21 -8.90 18.16 18.60
C PHE A 21 -8.05 17.14 17.83
N TYR A 22 -6.91 17.55 17.28
CA TYR A 22 -6.09 16.65 16.47
C TYR A 22 -5.48 15.53 17.31
N THR A 23 -5.06 15.82 18.54
CA THR A 23 -4.39 14.83 19.41
C THR A 23 -5.37 13.91 20.13
N GLU A 24 -6.42 14.44 20.73
CA GLU A 24 -7.33 13.65 21.56
C GLU A 24 -8.46 13.01 20.76
N LYS A 25 -8.94 13.66 19.67
CA LYS A 25 -10.05 13.11 18.86
C LYS A 25 -9.60 12.37 17.62
N LEU A 26 -8.58 12.86 16.92
CA LEU A 26 -8.03 12.21 15.73
C LEU A 26 -6.77 11.37 16.02
N HIS A 27 -6.32 11.31 17.28
CA HIS A 27 -5.16 10.53 17.73
C HIS A 27 -3.85 10.89 17.00
N PHE A 28 -3.71 12.13 16.56
CA PHE A 28 -2.45 12.61 16.02
C PHE A 28 -1.43 12.79 17.13
N THR A 29 -0.15 12.65 16.80
CA THR A 29 0.95 12.95 17.71
C THR A 29 1.29 14.44 17.62
N LEU A 30 1.38 15.12 18.77
CA LEU A 30 1.99 16.45 18.86
C LEU A 30 3.51 16.30 18.72
N ILE A 31 4.06 16.83 17.63
CA ILE A 31 5.48 16.72 17.29
C ILE A 31 6.26 17.88 17.89
N GLU A 32 5.70 19.09 17.82
CA GLU A 32 6.33 20.30 18.33
C GLU A 32 5.28 21.31 18.80
N ASN A 33 5.61 22.07 19.85
CA ASN A 33 4.82 23.19 20.35
C ASN A 33 5.76 24.25 20.95
N THR A 34 6.44 25.01 20.08
CA THR A 34 7.47 25.98 20.47
C THR A 34 6.89 27.40 20.45
N VAL A 35 7.02 28.15 21.55
CA VAL A 35 6.64 29.56 21.59
C VAL A 35 7.68 30.39 20.85
N LEU A 36 7.28 31.08 19.78
CA LEU A 36 8.16 31.97 19.00
C LEU A 36 8.02 33.44 19.40
N SER A 37 6.84 33.84 19.86
CA SER A 37 6.54 35.15 20.45
C SER A 37 5.26 35.08 21.27
N ASP A 38 4.90 36.19 21.93
CA ASP A 38 3.67 36.29 22.74
C ASP A 38 2.38 35.89 22.00
N LYS A 39 2.38 35.96 20.66
CA LYS A 39 1.21 35.67 19.82
C LYS A 39 1.40 34.51 18.85
N LYS A 40 2.60 33.93 18.75
CA LYS A 40 2.94 32.94 17.73
C LYS A 40 3.60 31.72 18.35
N ARG A 41 3.05 30.55 18.02
CA ARG A 41 3.65 29.25 18.31
C ARG A 41 3.98 28.54 17.00
N TRP A 42 5.01 27.71 17.03
CA TRP A 42 5.29 26.72 16.02
C TRP A 42 4.74 25.39 16.50
N VAL A 43 3.62 24.96 15.91
CA VAL A 43 2.88 23.79 16.37
C VAL A 43 2.75 22.80 15.23
N LEU A 44 3.30 21.61 15.42
CA LEU A 44 3.28 20.52 14.45
C LEU A 44 2.52 19.33 15.03
N VAL A 45 1.52 18.85 14.29
CA VAL A 45 0.80 17.60 14.60
C VAL A 45 0.84 16.66 13.40
N ARG A 46 0.80 15.35 13.64
CA ARG A 46 0.93 14.35 12.57
C ARG A 46 0.12 13.08 12.88
N PRO A 47 -0.49 12.40 11.89
CA PRO A 47 -1.07 11.08 12.10
C PRO A 47 -0.10 10.11 12.79
N GLN A 48 -0.61 9.28 13.69
CA GLN A 48 0.19 8.27 14.37
C GLN A 48 0.84 7.31 13.35
N GLY A 49 2.12 6.98 13.53
CA GLY A 49 2.86 6.05 12.67
C GLY A 49 3.38 6.63 11.35
N SER A 50 2.93 7.82 10.92
CA SER A 50 3.52 8.52 9.76
C SER A 50 4.87 9.14 10.10
N ASN A 51 5.76 9.31 9.13
CA ASN A 51 7.01 10.07 9.24
C ASN A 51 7.23 11.13 8.16
N GLU A 52 6.30 11.25 7.20
CA GLU A 52 6.53 11.93 5.92
C GLU A 52 6.13 13.41 5.94
N CYS A 53 4.93 13.71 6.41
CA CYS A 53 4.31 15.03 6.36
C CYS A 53 3.58 15.33 7.68
N SER A 54 3.43 16.60 8.04
CA SER A 54 2.71 17.04 9.23
C SER A 54 1.88 18.29 8.96
N LEU A 55 0.92 18.57 9.83
CA LEU A 55 0.19 19.83 9.82
C LEU A 55 0.92 20.86 10.67
N LEU A 56 1.19 22.02 10.06
CA LEU A 56 1.58 23.23 10.78
C LEU A 56 0.30 23.98 11.15
N LEU A 57 -0.05 23.98 12.43
CA LEU A 57 -1.18 24.74 12.94
C LEU A 57 -0.76 26.21 13.06
N ALA A 58 -1.39 27.09 12.29
CA ALA A 58 -1.04 28.51 12.22
C ALA A 58 -2.24 29.36 12.64
N LYS A 59 -2.16 30.00 13.81
CA LYS A 59 -3.24 30.87 14.29
C LYS A 59 -3.39 32.09 13.36
N GLY A 60 -4.61 32.34 12.88
CA GLY A 60 -4.92 33.49 12.05
C GLY A 60 -4.60 34.81 12.75
N ALA A 61 -3.84 35.69 12.11
CA ALA A 61 -3.34 36.94 12.69
C ALA A 61 -4.04 38.21 12.15
N ASN A 62 -4.79 38.09 11.06
CA ASN A 62 -5.54 39.19 10.45
C ASN A 62 -6.86 38.69 9.85
N GLU A 63 -7.73 39.62 9.46
CA GLU A 63 -9.07 39.31 8.92
C GLU A 63 -9.01 38.38 7.70
N GLU A 64 -8.04 38.58 6.81
CA GLU A 64 -7.88 37.74 5.63
C GLU A 64 -7.57 36.28 6.01
N GLN A 65 -6.64 36.05 6.93
CA GLN A 65 -6.30 34.71 7.40
C GLN A 65 -7.46 34.06 8.17
N ILE A 66 -8.10 34.82 9.05
CA ILE A 66 -9.27 34.36 9.82
C ILE A 66 -10.39 33.93 8.86
N SER A 67 -10.58 34.63 7.74
CA SER A 67 -11.58 34.28 6.72
C SER A 67 -11.33 32.92 6.02
N ARG A 68 -10.14 32.32 6.19
CA ARG A 68 -9.78 31.01 5.61
C ARG A 68 -9.96 29.84 6.55
N ILE A 69 -10.21 30.08 7.84
CA ILE A 69 -10.47 29.01 8.82
C ILE A 69 -11.67 28.19 8.33
N GLY A 70 -11.46 26.89 8.14
CA GLY A 70 -12.49 25.97 7.62
C GLY A 70 -12.68 25.98 6.10
N ASN A 71 -11.94 26.82 5.38
CA ASN A 71 -12.09 26.99 3.93
C ASN A 71 -10.71 27.07 3.23
N GLN A 72 -9.77 26.21 3.65
CA GLN A 72 -8.40 26.20 3.14
C GLN A 72 -8.31 25.98 1.62
N THR A 73 -9.29 25.30 1.04
CA THR A 73 -9.32 24.85 -0.36
C THR A 73 -10.54 25.32 -1.14
N GLY A 74 -11.33 26.27 -0.61
CA GLY A 74 -12.54 26.74 -1.28
C GLY A 74 -13.67 25.71 -1.32
N GLY A 75 -13.83 24.92 -0.25
CA GLY A 75 -14.89 23.90 -0.13
C GLY A 75 -14.60 22.56 -0.80
N ARG A 76 -13.38 22.34 -1.29
CA ARG A 76 -12.92 21.04 -1.81
C ARG A 76 -12.37 20.18 -0.66
N VAL A 77 -12.26 18.87 -0.89
CA VAL A 77 -11.48 17.99 0.01
C VAL A 77 -10.08 18.59 0.19
N PHE A 78 -9.68 18.77 1.43
CA PHE A 78 -8.40 19.38 1.78
C PHE A 78 -7.31 18.32 1.89
N LEU A 79 -7.55 17.26 2.66
CA LEU A 79 -6.52 16.28 3.02
C LEU A 79 -7.03 14.84 2.86
N PHE A 80 -6.08 13.93 2.62
CA PHE A 80 -6.32 12.51 2.41
C PHE A 80 -5.55 11.74 3.48
N LEU A 81 -6.27 11.04 4.35
CA LEU A 81 -5.72 10.27 5.45
C LEU A 81 -5.82 8.78 5.13
N HIS A 82 -4.67 8.15 4.87
CA HIS A 82 -4.60 6.70 4.71
C HIS A 82 -4.62 6.00 6.06
N THR A 83 -5.28 4.85 6.11
CA THR A 83 -5.32 3.94 7.25
C THR A 83 -5.10 2.48 6.82
N ASP A 84 -4.54 1.70 7.72
CA ASP A 84 -4.41 0.24 7.62
C ASP A 84 -5.64 -0.53 8.15
N ASN A 85 -6.56 0.18 8.81
CA ASN A 85 -7.77 -0.38 9.39
C ASN A 85 -8.90 0.65 9.37
N PHE A 86 -9.68 0.63 8.29
CA PHE A 86 -10.80 1.56 8.11
C PHE A 86 -11.79 1.51 9.27
N LYS A 87 -12.10 0.31 9.76
CA LYS A 87 -13.14 0.11 10.78
C LYS A 87 -12.73 0.76 12.10
N ARG A 88 -11.48 0.60 12.52
CA ARG A 88 -10.94 1.22 13.76
C ARG A 88 -11.07 2.74 13.69
N ASP A 89 -10.56 3.34 12.63
CA ASP A 89 -10.46 4.80 12.55
C ASP A 89 -11.80 5.45 12.26
N TYR A 90 -12.65 4.82 11.44
CA TYR A 90 -14.03 5.29 11.26
C TYR A 90 -14.84 5.19 12.57
N GLN A 91 -14.69 4.11 13.36
CA GLN A 91 -15.34 4.01 14.66
C GLN A 91 -14.87 5.12 15.60
N ASN A 92 -13.57 5.44 15.59
CA ASN A 92 -13.04 6.56 16.37
C ASN A 92 -13.69 7.90 15.99
N LEU A 93 -13.97 8.15 14.71
CA LEU A 93 -14.70 9.35 14.26
C LEU A 93 -16.12 9.38 14.87
N ILE A 94 -16.82 8.24 14.86
CA ILE A 94 -18.16 8.14 15.45
C ILE A 94 -18.13 8.35 16.96
N ASP A 95 -17.21 7.69 17.67
CA ASP A 95 -17.10 7.76 19.13
C ASP A 95 -16.78 9.19 19.62
N ASN A 96 -16.01 9.94 18.83
CA ASN A 96 -15.67 11.34 19.10
C ASN A 96 -16.68 12.36 18.54
N ASN A 97 -17.82 11.90 18.02
CA ASN A 97 -18.86 12.72 17.38
C ASN A 97 -18.31 13.64 16.27
N ILE A 98 -17.35 13.14 15.49
CA ILE A 98 -16.84 13.85 14.31
C ILE A 98 -17.89 13.77 13.19
N LYS A 99 -18.14 14.90 12.54
CA LYS A 99 -19.19 14.99 11.52
C LYS A 99 -18.79 14.22 10.27
N ILE A 100 -19.56 13.20 9.93
CA ILE A 100 -19.47 12.45 8.68
C ILE A 100 -20.27 13.19 7.60
N VAL A 101 -19.60 13.54 6.51
CA VAL A 101 -20.19 14.23 5.34
C VAL A 101 -20.62 13.24 4.27
N ARG A 102 -19.84 12.15 4.11
CA ARG A 102 -20.16 11.05 3.20
C ARG A 102 -19.88 9.74 3.90
N GLU A 103 -20.91 8.91 3.97
CA GLU A 103 -20.81 7.58 4.56
C GLU A 103 -19.80 6.69 3.81
N PRO A 104 -19.25 5.66 4.48
CA PRO A 104 -18.30 4.74 3.87
C PRO A 104 -18.82 4.11 2.58
N SER A 105 -18.01 4.18 1.52
CA SER A 105 -18.27 3.51 0.24
C SER A 105 -16.97 2.95 -0.33
N PHE A 106 -17.09 2.06 -1.32
CA PHE A 106 -15.95 1.54 -2.07
C PHE A 106 -15.73 2.37 -3.34
N ALA A 107 -14.47 2.74 -3.58
CA ALA A 107 -13.98 3.37 -4.79
C ALA A 107 -12.84 2.52 -5.40
N GLU A 108 -12.42 2.83 -6.63
CA GLU A 108 -11.36 2.10 -7.34
C GLU A 108 -10.02 2.06 -6.58
N TYR A 109 -9.77 3.02 -5.70
CA TYR A 109 -8.52 3.15 -4.94
C TYR A 109 -8.63 2.62 -3.49
N GLY A 110 -9.81 2.27 -2.99
CA GLY A 110 -9.97 1.95 -1.58
C GLY A 110 -11.38 2.11 -1.04
N LYS A 111 -11.53 1.74 0.23
CA LYS A 111 -12.71 2.10 1.01
C LYS A 111 -12.53 3.52 1.54
N VAL A 112 -13.54 4.37 1.35
CA VAL A 112 -13.44 5.81 1.64
C VAL A 112 -14.67 6.33 2.39
N ALA A 113 -14.46 7.24 3.34
CA ALA A 113 -15.49 8.12 3.92
C ALA A 113 -14.99 9.56 3.96
N VAL A 114 -15.92 10.53 4.00
CA VAL A 114 -15.58 11.96 4.11
C VAL A 114 -16.05 12.47 5.46
N PHE A 115 -15.18 13.15 6.19
CA PHE A 115 -15.51 13.80 7.45
C PHE A 115 -15.02 15.26 7.48
N GLU A 116 -15.56 16.03 8.42
CA GLU A 116 -15.13 17.41 8.71
C GLU A 116 -14.26 17.45 9.96
N ASP A 117 -13.14 18.19 9.91
CA ASP A 117 -12.44 18.57 11.13
C ASP A 117 -13.19 19.64 11.93
N LEU A 118 -12.61 20.09 13.05
CA LEU A 118 -13.25 21.06 13.96
C LEU A 118 -13.64 22.39 13.28
N TYR A 119 -12.99 22.72 12.16
CA TYR A 119 -13.23 23.95 11.40
C TYR A 119 -14.10 23.72 10.17
N GLY A 120 -14.47 22.48 9.86
CA GLY A 120 -15.24 22.15 8.66
C GLY A 120 -14.39 21.87 7.41
N ASN A 121 -13.06 21.74 7.54
CA ASN A 121 -12.27 21.28 6.39
C ASN A 121 -12.60 19.81 6.12
N LEU A 122 -12.75 19.46 4.85
CA LEU A 122 -13.11 18.11 4.42
C LEU A 122 -11.87 17.21 4.30
N TRP A 123 -12.01 16.00 4.82
CA TRP A 123 -10.97 14.97 4.80
C TRP A 123 -11.52 13.66 4.24
N ASP A 124 -10.75 13.01 3.37
CA ASP A 124 -11.00 11.63 2.96
C ASP A 124 -10.24 10.69 3.92
N LEU A 125 -10.96 9.85 4.67
CA LEU A 125 -10.38 8.68 5.34
C LEU A 125 -10.38 7.52 4.33
N ILE A 126 -9.22 6.95 4.04
CA ILE A 126 -9.06 5.94 2.98
C ILE A 126 -8.32 4.74 3.55
N GLU A 127 -8.89 3.56 3.41
CA GLU A 127 -8.14 2.30 3.46
C GLU A 127 -7.85 1.90 2.02
N PRO A 128 -6.61 2.08 1.54
CA PRO A 128 -6.28 1.78 0.16
C PRO A 128 -6.52 0.30 -0.13
N ILE A 129 -6.94 -0.01 -1.35
CA ILE A 129 -6.75 -1.37 -1.84
C ILE A 129 -5.25 -1.59 -1.82
N LYS A 130 -4.79 -2.55 -1.00
CA LYS A 130 -3.40 -2.99 -1.08
C LYS A 130 -3.16 -3.37 -2.52
N SER A 131 -2.23 -2.72 -3.22
CA SER A 131 -1.70 -3.30 -4.44
C SER A 131 -1.18 -4.66 -3.98
N GLU A 132 -1.85 -5.73 -4.39
CA GLU A 132 -1.35 -7.06 -4.13
C GLU A 132 0.03 -7.07 -4.78
N GLU A 133 1.09 -7.05 -3.96
CA GLU A 133 2.44 -7.26 -4.46
C GLU A 133 2.42 -8.67 -5.03
N GLN A 134 2.25 -8.74 -6.35
CA GLN A 134 2.30 -9.98 -7.08
C GLN A 134 3.62 -10.67 -6.74
N PHE A 135 3.53 -11.96 -6.44
CA PHE A 135 4.69 -12.75 -6.08
C PHE A 135 5.38 -13.20 -7.36
N HIS A 136 6.57 -12.66 -7.62
CA HIS A 136 7.34 -12.94 -8.82
C HIS A 136 8.55 -13.80 -8.50
N LEU A 137 8.69 -14.89 -9.27
CA LEU A 137 9.82 -15.78 -9.19
C LEU A 137 10.42 -16.00 -10.59
N THR A 138 11.75 -15.89 -10.68
CA THR A 138 12.51 -16.30 -11.86
C THR A 138 13.42 -17.45 -11.48
N GLY A 139 13.27 -18.59 -12.15
CA GLY A 139 14.09 -19.78 -11.96
C GLY A 139 14.87 -20.15 -13.22
N ILE A 140 16.04 -20.76 -13.05
CA ILE A 140 16.75 -21.47 -14.10
C ILE A 140 16.75 -22.95 -13.68
N LEU A 141 16.08 -23.78 -14.47
CA LEU A 141 16.07 -25.22 -14.29
C LEU A 141 17.12 -25.84 -15.22
N LYS A 142 17.83 -26.85 -14.72
CA LYS A 142 18.75 -27.67 -15.49
C LYS A 142 18.19 -29.08 -15.60
N ILE A 143 18.13 -29.62 -16.80
CA ILE A 143 17.67 -30.99 -17.09
C ILE A 143 18.77 -31.96 -16.67
N ASN A 144 18.41 -32.93 -15.83
CA ASN A 144 19.35 -33.86 -15.19
C ASN A 144 19.99 -34.83 -16.19
N ASP A 145 19.22 -35.28 -17.19
CA ASP A 145 19.63 -36.26 -18.19
C ASP A 145 19.53 -35.66 -19.62
N PRO A 146 20.67 -35.37 -20.28
CA PRO A 146 20.70 -34.80 -21.63
C PRO A 146 20.00 -35.65 -22.69
N THR A 147 19.81 -36.95 -22.46
CA THR A 147 19.10 -37.83 -23.41
C THR A 147 17.57 -37.70 -23.30
N LYS A 148 17.07 -37.05 -22.24
CA LYS A 148 15.64 -36.90 -21.94
C LYS A 148 15.12 -35.47 -22.13
N ILE A 149 15.84 -34.61 -22.84
CA ILE A 149 15.47 -33.19 -23.02
C ILE A 149 14.03 -33.04 -23.53
N ASP A 150 13.67 -33.74 -24.60
CA ASP A 150 12.31 -33.64 -25.19
C ASP A 150 11.23 -34.14 -24.22
N PHE A 151 11.54 -35.18 -23.43
CA PHE A 151 10.64 -35.71 -22.43
C PHE A 151 10.45 -34.71 -21.27
N ALA A 152 11.54 -34.14 -20.74
CA ALA A 152 11.50 -33.10 -19.72
C ALA A 152 10.69 -31.87 -20.17
N ILE A 153 10.89 -31.43 -21.42
CA ILE A 153 10.10 -30.32 -22.00
C ILE A 153 8.62 -30.69 -22.10
N SER A 154 8.28 -31.92 -22.49
CA SER A 154 6.89 -32.39 -22.56
C SER A 154 6.22 -32.35 -21.18
N GLU A 155 6.90 -32.82 -20.14
CA GLU A 155 6.37 -32.81 -18.77
C GLU A 155 6.29 -31.39 -18.20
N LEU A 156 7.26 -30.51 -18.46
CA LEU A 156 7.19 -29.09 -18.09
C LEU A 156 6.01 -28.37 -18.77
N LYS A 157 5.71 -28.70 -20.02
CA LYS A 157 4.53 -28.16 -20.72
C LYS A 157 3.22 -28.64 -20.08
N LYS A 158 3.17 -29.87 -19.56
CA LYS A 158 2.01 -30.38 -18.80
C LYS A 158 1.89 -29.66 -17.46
N LEU A 159 2.99 -29.53 -16.72
CA LEU A 159 3.05 -28.75 -15.47
C LEU A 159 2.48 -27.34 -15.70
N ARG A 160 3.03 -26.59 -16.67
CA ARG A 160 2.53 -25.26 -17.03
C ARG A 160 1.03 -25.22 -17.27
N LYS A 161 0.48 -26.16 -18.05
CA LYS A 161 -0.96 -26.19 -18.33
C LYS A 161 -1.81 -26.36 -17.08
N LEU A 162 -1.33 -27.14 -16.11
CA LEU A 162 -2.03 -27.38 -14.84
C LEU A 162 -1.85 -26.21 -13.87
N THR A 163 -0.65 -25.63 -13.78
CA THR A 163 -0.39 -24.47 -12.91
C THR A 163 -1.21 -23.26 -13.33
N LEU A 164 -1.40 -23.04 -14.63
CA LEU A 164 -2.25 -21.95 -15.15
C LEU A 164 -3.74 -22.11 -14.83
N LEU A 165 -4.18 -23.27 -14.34
CA LEU A 165 -5.54 -23.50 -13.85
C LEU A 165 -5.69 -23.27 -12.34
N GLU A 166 -4.58 -23.08 -11.61
CA GLU A 166 -4.61 -22.82 -10.18
C GLU A 166 -5.18 -21.42 -9.90
N LYS A 167 -5.95 -21.32 -8.81
CA LYS A 167 -6.47 -20.04 -8.34
C LYS A 167 -5.31 -19.18 -7.83
N GLY A 168 -5.15 -18.01 -8.42
CA GLY A 168 -4.09 -17.06 -8.04
C GLY A 168 -2.83 -17.15 -8.90
N THR A 169 -2.75 -18.05 -9.87
CA THR A 169 -1.69 -18.00 -10.89
C THR A 169 -2.01 -16.91 -11.91
N ILE A 170 -1.08 -15.97 -12.11
CA ILE A 170 -1.16 -14.93 -13.14
C ILE A 170 -0.42 -15.39 -14.40
N SER A 171 0.81 -15.88 -14.24
CA SER A 171 1.60 -16.45 -15.33
C SER A 171 2.53 -17.56 -14.85
N PHE A 172 2.83 -18.47 -15.78
CA PHE A 172 3.80 -19.54 -15.62
C PHE A 172 4.43 -19.80 -16.98
N ASP A 173 5.57 -19.20 -17.25
CA ASP A 173 6.20 -19.21 -18.57
C ASP A 173 7.54 -19.91 -18.53
N ILE A 174 7.74 -20.81 -19.50
CA ILE A 174 8.95 -21.59 -19.66
C ILE A 174 9.57 -21.31 -21.03
N LYS A 175 10.88 -21.09 -21.08
CA LYS A 175 11.66 -20.89 -22.31
C LYS A 175 12.93 -21.73 -22.24
N GLN A 176 13.20 -22.51 -23.27
CA GLN A 176 14.48 -23.22 -23.39
C GLN A 176 15.58 -22.24 -23.78
N VAL A 177 16.73 -22.33 -23.13
CA VAL A 177 17.90 -21.51 -23.47
C VAL A 177 18.43 -21.96 -24.83
N LYS A 178 18.63 -21.00 -25.73
CA LYS A 178 19.01 -21.27 -27.13
C LYS A 178 20.37 -21.96 -27.24
N ASP A 179 21.34 -21.50 -26.45
CA ASP A 179 22.74 -21.94 -26.53
C ASP A 179 23.04 -23.11 -25.59
N ASP A 180 22.09 -23.50 -24.73
CA ASP A 180 22.19 -24.64 -23.83
C ASP A 180 20.81 -25.31 -23.69
N PRO A 181 20.50 -26.32 -24.53
CA PRO A 181 19.18 -26.95 -24.51
C PRO A 181 18.89 -27.74 -23.23
N SER A 182 19.89 -27.95 -22.36
CA SER A 182 19.68 -28.55 -21.03
C SER A 182 19.11 -27.55 -20.03
N LYS A 183 19.05 -26.25 -20.35
CA LYS A 183 18.55 -25.21 -19.44
C LYS A 183 17.19 -24.65 -19.86
N ILE A 184 16.33 -24.42 -18.87
CA ILE A 184 15.01 -23.80 -19.01
C ILE A 184 14.96 -22.58 -18.10
N ILE A 185 14.58 -21.43 -18.64
CA ILE A 185 14.20 -20.26 -17.85
C ILE A 185 12.71 -20.35 -17.54
N LEU A 186 12.38 -20.19 -16.27
CA LEU A 186 11.06 -20.24 -15.69
C LEU A 186 10.72 -18.86 -15.11
N TRP A 187 9.58 -18.30 -15.50
CA TRP A 187 9.00 -17.11 -14.87
C TRP A 187 7.64 -17.46 -14.31
N GLU A 188 7.45 -17.18 -13.02
CA GLU A 188 6.21 -17.40 -12.32
C GLU A 188 5.72 -16.08 -11.75
N CYS A 189 4.43 -15.81 -11.91
CA CYS A 189 3.75 -14.69 -11.29
C CYS A 189 2.49 -15.21 -10.62
N PHE A 190 2.37 -14.97 -9.33
CA PHE A 190 1.18 -15.27 -8.55
C PHE A 190 0.58 -13.99 -8.00
N LYS A 191 -0.72 -14.02 -7.79
CA LYS A 191 -1.52 -12.93 -7.23
C LYS A 191 -0.96 -12.43 -5.90
N ASP A 192 -0.51 -13.36 -5.06
CA ASP A 192 0.04 -13.10 -3.74
C ASP A 192 0.95 -14.28 -3.31
N GLU A 193 1.70 -14.10 -2.23
CA GLU A 193 2.58 -15.12 -1.66
C GLU A 193 1.82 -16.39 -1.20
N SER A 194 0.55 -16.25 -0.77
CA SER A 194 -0.29 -17.39 -0.39
C SER A 194 -0.60 -18.29 -1.60
N SER A 195 -0.84 -17.70 -2.76
CA SER A 195 -1.09 -18.41 -4.02
C SER A 195 0.14 -19.22 -4.45
N TYR A 196 1.34 -18.66 -4.29
CA TYR A 196 2.60 -19.39 -4.49
C TYR A 196 2.75 -20.58 -3.53
N HIS A 197 2.49 -20.41 -2.23
CA HIS A 197 2.56 -21.53 -1.27
C HIS A 197 1.56 -22.64 -1.59
N ASN A 198 0.37 -22.29 -2.09
CA ASN A 198 -0.61 -23.28 -2.56
C ASN A 198 -0.08 -24.05 -3.78
N HIS A 199 0.59 -23.37 -4.71
CA HIS A 199 1.26 -24.00 -5.85
C HIS A 199 2.31 -25.03 -5.40
N LEU A 200 3.15 -24.66 -4.41
CA LEU A 200 4.16 -25.57 -3.86
C LEU A 200 3.54 -26.88 -3.31
N CYS A 201 2.31 -26.83 -2.81
CA CYS A 201 1.58 -27.99 -2.32
C CYS A 201 0.71 -28.68 -3.38
N SER A 202 0.69 -28.19 -4.63
CA SER A 202 -0.22 -28.70 -5.65
C SER A 202 0.12 -30.13 -6.07
N LYS A 203 -0.91 -30.94 -6.30
CA LYS A 203 -0.73 -32.35 -6.66
C LYS A 203 0.16 -32.52 -7.90
N HIS A 204 -0.04 -31.68 -8.91
CA HIS A 204 0.66 -31.82 -10.18
C HIS A 204 2.12 -31.34 -10.12
N LEU A 205 2.44 -30.33 -9.29
CA LEU A 205 3.83 -29.98 -9.03
C LEU A 205 4.54 -31.11 -8.28
N GLN A 206 3.89 -31.66 -7.25
CA GLN A 206 4.43 -32.78 -6.47
C GLN A 206 4.62 -34.06 -7.33
N GLU A 207 3.73 -34.31 -8.29
CA GLU A 207 3.89 -35.38 -9.28
C GLU A 207 5.04 -35.10 -10.25
N PHE A 208 5.20 -33.86 -10.70
CA PHE A 208 6.31 -33.45 -11.57
C PHE A 208 7.67 -33.60 -10.88
N ILE A 209 7.80 -33.13 -9.62
CA ILE A 209 9.04 -33.23 -8.83
C ILE A 209 9.49 -34.69 -8.70
N LYS A 210 8.55 -35.64 -8.51
CA LYS A 210 8.85 -37.08 -8.41
C LYS A 210 9.45 -37.68 -9.69
N LEU A 211 9.30 -37.02 -10.83
CA LEU A 211 9.91 -37.49 -12.09
C LEU A 211 11.43 -37.26 -12.13
N ASP A 212 11.96 -36.40 -11.25
CA ASP A 212 13.39 -36.09 -11.11
C ASP A 212 14.07 -35.71 -12.43
N LEU A 213 13.35 -34.93 -13.25
CA LEU A 213 13.80 -34.56 -14.60
C LEU A 213 14.67 -33.31 -14.63
N VAL A 214 14.53 -32.44 -13.63
CA VAL A 214 15.19 -31.15 -13.55
C VAL A 214 15.63 -30.83 -12.13
N GLU A 215 16.70 -30.08 -11.99
CA GLU A 215 17.15 -29.43 -10.76
C GLU A 215 17.09 -27.90 -10.91
N LEU A 216 16.90 -27.18 -9.80
CA LEU A 216 16.97 -25.72 -9.79
C LEU A 216 18.45 -25.30 -9.72
N ASP A 217 18.95 -24.67 -10.79
CA ASP A 217 20.31 -24.11 -10.88
C ASP A 217 20.39 -22.78 -10.12
N TYR A 218 19.46 -21.85 -10.41
CA TYR A 218 19.33 -20.55 -9.74
C TYR A 218 17.87 -20.13 -9.57
N GLY A 219 17.56 -19.41 -8.49
CA GLY A 219 16.24 -18.82 -8.25
C GLY A 219 16.36 -17.39 -7.71
N TYR A 220 15.53 -16.48 -8.22
CA TYR A 220 15.42 -15.10 -7.77
C TYR A 220 13.98 -14.79 -7.41
N MET A 221 13.76 -14.31 -6.19
CA MET A 221 12.53 -13.59 -5.86
C MET A 221 12.71 -12.15 -6.29
N THR A 222 11.83 -11.66 -7.15
CA THR A 222 11.91 -10.32 -7.70
C THR A 222 10.75 -9.48 -7.21
N LYS A 223 10.97 -8.17 -7.04
CA LYS A 223 9.89 -7.22 -6.80
C LYS A 223 9.55 -6.50 -8.10
N ASN A 224 8.30 -6.07 -8.24
CA ASN A 224 7.96 -5.11 -9.27
C ASN A 224 8.80 -3.84 -9.07
N ILE A 225 9.39 -3.36 -10.16
CA ILE A 225 10.12 -2.10 -10.23
C ILE A 225 9.33 -1.01 -10.96
N GLU A 226 8.06 -1.30 -11.26
CA GLU A 226 7.08 -0.36 -11.81
C GLU A 226 6.45 0.49 -10.70
#